data_AF-A0A1W9WXE3-F1
#
_entry.id   AF-A0A1W9WXE3-F1
#
_cell.length_a   1.000
_cell.length_b   1.000
_cell.length_c   1.000
_cell.angle_alpha   90.00
_cell.angle_beta   90.00
_cell.angle_gamma   90.00
#
_symmetry.space_group_name_H-M   'P 1'
#
loop_
_entity.id
_entity.type
_entity.pdbx_description
1 polymer ?
#
loop_
_entity_poly.entity_id
_entity_poly.type
_entity_poly.pdbx_seq_one_letter_code
_entity_poly.pdbx_strand_id
1 'polypeptide(L)'
;MEFIYTLFQRALALTEPYTGRLAIPESFAPYLDILFTPGLWQLTLCFLTASFLMIFRLNAVEKNGFEGTLVGTLVMPYFSGFPNLCFAYLMAKSGNHGQLVLENCLVNNVTNLTLILAIPAMLWGLNLFHKNHSPQDETKINYLSLLLTLVALIFFTAALWLVSRDGVINTSDGLMLVGLFLFWQVFHIFDVLKTNARENRRIKKRIILDLIIIGFCAWGIFSSIDGLVEWINLNGKGIFAKENLGLLSGLLMVLPNGFLAVYYAAVHRSDIAYSSQIGDCHICIPLCIGVFAIFTPIQIPLFFETAVFSIMGAAAGLFLLTAVLGKLPRWAGGILLGTYGFFIYKGFIL
;
A
#
# COMPACT_ATOMS: atom_id res chain seq x y z
N MET A 1 9.95 10.29 -17.34
CA MET A 1 11.15 9.98 -18.14
C MET A 1 11.51 11.05 -19.16
N GLU A 2 10.57 11.77 -19.79
CA GLU A 2 10.86 12.85 -20.75
C GLU A 2 11.82 13.92 -20.22
N PHE A 3 11.76 14.30 -18.94
CA PHE A 3 12.63 15.36 -18.41
C PHE A 3 14.10 14.96 -18.36
N ILE A 4 14.43 13.70 -18.01
CA ILE A 4 15.81 13.19 -18.00
C ILE A 4 16.29 12.98 -19.44
N TYR A 5 15.42 12.47 -20.32
CA TYR A 5 15.73 12.38 -21.75
C TYR A 5 16.02 13.77 -22.35
N THR A 6 15.22 14.79 -22.00
CA THR A 6 15.38 16.17 -22.48
C THR A 6 16.60 16.85 -21.84
N LEU A 7 16.90 16.60 -20.57
CA LEU A 7 18.10 17.14 -19.92
C LEU A 7 19.37 16.48 -20.47
N PHE A 8 19.32 15.18 -20.77
CA PHE A 8 20.45 14.45 -21.35
C PHE A 8 20.65 14.80 -22.82
N GLN A 9 19.57 14.94 -23.61
CA GLN A 9 19.62 15.46 -24.97
C GLN A 9 20.12 16.91 -25.01
N ARG A 10 19.72 17.77 -24.05
CA ARG A 10 20.27 19.12 -23.92
C ARG A 10 21.73 19.12 -23.46
N ALA A 11 22.13 18.22 -22.57
CA ALA A 11 23.52 18.07 -22.17
C ALA A 11 24.41 17.56 -23.32
N LEU A 12 23.90 16.64 -24.13
CA LEU A 12 24.54 16.17 -25.38
C LEU A 12 24.62 17.26 -26.45
N ALA A 13 23.55 18.04 -26.63
CA ALA A 13 23.53 19.16 -27.57
C ALA A 13 24.46 20.31 -27.15
N LEU A 14 24.72 20.49 -25.85
CA LEU A 14 25.67 21.50 -25.34
C LEU A 14 27.14 21.08 -25.46
N THR A 15 27.42 19.83 -25.80
CA THR A 15 28.79 19.32 -26.06
C THR A 15 29.21 19.34 -27.53
N GLU A 16 28.37 19.84 -28.45
CA GLU A 16 28.57 19.69 -29.89
C GLU A 16 29.66 20.54 -30.60
N PRO A 17 30.30 21.60 -30.07
CA PRO A 17 31.32 22.28 -30.89
C PRO A 17 32.70 21.59 -30.84
N TYR A 18 32.97 20.66 -29.92
CA TYR A 18 34.30 20.07 -29.79
C TYR A 18 34.26 18.62 -29.29
N THR A 19 34.10 17.67 -30.21
CA THR A 19 34.88 16.41 -30.32
C THR A 19 34.17 15.46 -31.29
N GLY A 20 34.95 14.90 -32.23
CA GLY A 20 34.44 13.96 -33.21
C GLY A 20 33.79 12.75 -32.56
N ARG A 21 32.64 12.33 -33.13
CA ARG A 21 31.92 11.06 -32.91
C ARG A 21 32.53 10.19 -31.81
N LEU A 22 32.09 10.39 -30.57
CA LEU A 22 32.02 9.29 -29.61
C LEU A 22 30.92 8.34 -30.09
N ALA A 23 31.25 7.56 -31.12
CA ALA A 23 30.46 6.41 -31.51
C ALA A 23 30.55 5.45 -30.32
N ILE A 24 29.46 5.39 -29.55
CA ILE A 24 29.26 4.34 -28.56
C ILE A 24 29.52 3.02 -29.29
N PRO A 25 30.48 2.20 -28.87
CA PRO A 25 30.79 0.96 -29.58
C PRO A 25 29.54 0.09 -29.65
N GLU A 26 29.23 -0.52 -30.80
CA GLU A 26 28.06 -1.40 -30.97
C GLU A 26 28.00 -2.54 -29.92
N SER A 27 29.14 -2.91 -29.34
CA SER A 27 29.23 -3.85 -28.23
C SER A 27 28.56 -3.38 -26.93
N PHE A 28 28.34 -2.07 -26.76
CA PHE A 28 27.62 -1.49 -25.63
C PHE A 28 26.14 -1.23 -25.92
N ALA A 29 25.70 -1.26 -27.18
CA ALA A 29 24.30 -1.09 -27.56
C ALA A 29 23.33 -2.02 -26.81
N PRO A 30 23.58 -3.34 -26.67
CA PRO A 30 22.68 -4.21 -25.91
C PRO A 30 22.63 -3.88 -24.42
N TYR A 31 23.73 -3.38 -23.83
CA TYR A 31 23.75 -2.96 -22.43
C TYR A 31 23.03 -1.62 -22.21
N LEU A 32 23.09 -0.73 -23.20
CA LEU A 32 22.38 0.54 -23.17
C LEU A 32 20.88 0.34 -23.41
N ASP A 33 20.47 -0.53 -24.32
CA ASP A 33 19.05 -0.89 -24.50
C ASP A 33 18.46 -1.49 -23.22
N ILE A 34 19.20 -2.33 -22.49
CA ILE A 34 18.79 -2.86 -21.18
C ILE A 34 18.67 -1.75 -20.10
N LEU A 35 19.44 -0.67 -20.23
CA LEU A 35 19.43 0.48 -19.30
C LEU A 35 18.33 1.50 -19.64
N PHE A 36 18.01 1.66 -20.92
CA PHE A 36 17.06 2.66 -21.42
C PHE A 36 15.66 2.13 -21.74
N THR A 37 15.51 0.81 -21.91
CA THR A 37 14.21 0.12 -22.04
C THR A 37 14.05 -0.92 -20.93
N PRO A 38 13.77 -0.48 -19.69
CA PRO A 38 13.73 -1.40 -18.56
C PRO A 38 12.59 -2.42 -18.74
N GLY A 39 12.95 -3.70 -18.70
CA GLY A 39 11.97 -4.79 -18.79
C GLY A 39 11.17 -4.98 -17.50
N LEU A 40 10.10 -5.79 -17.57
CA LEU A 40 9.19 -6.09 -16.47
C LEU A 40 9.92 -6.45 -15.15
N TRP A 41 10.94 -7.31 -15.22
CA TRP A 41 11.69 -7.76 -14.05
C TRP A 41 12.55 -6.66 -13.43
N GLN A 42 13.17 -5.80 -14.24
CA GLN A 42 13.99 -4.68 -13.75
C GLN A 42 13.11 -3.66 -13.03
N LEU A 43 11.96 -3.33 -13.61
CA LEU A 43 10.98 -2.42 -13.00
C LEU A 43 10.40 -3.01 -11.71
N THR A 44 10.06 -4.29 -11.71
CA THR A 44 9.58 -5.00 -10.50
C THR A 44 10.65 -5.02 -9.41
N LEU A 45 11.91 -5.29 -9.76
CA LEU A 45 13.02 -5.27 -8.81
C LEU A 45 13.26 -3.86 -8.26
N CYS A 46 13.21 -2.83 -9.12
CA CYS A 46 13.28 -1.43 -8.71
C CYS A 46 12.16 -1.08 -7.73
N PHE A 47 10.92 -1.46 -8.05
CA PHE A 47 9.75 -1.27 -7.19
C PHE A 47 9.95 -1.91 -5.81
N LEU A 48 10.34 -3.19 -5.77
CA LEU A 48 10.51 -3.92 -4.51
C LEU A 48 11.67 -3.35 -3.70
N THR A 49 12.83 -3.12 -4.31
CA THR A 49 14.01 -2.58 -3.62
C THR A 49 13.76 -1.18 -3.07
N ALA A 50 13.11 -0.30 -3.85
CA ALA A 50 12.74 1.03 -3.40
C ALA A 50 11.70 0.97 -2.26
N SER A 51 10.69 0.09 -2.36
CA SER A 51 9.68 -0.10 -1.31
C SER A 51 10.29 -0.62 -0.01
N PHE A 52 11.16 -1.63 -0.08
CA PHE A 52 11.85 -2.15 1.11
C PHE A 52 12.76 -1.10 1.74
N LEU A 53 13.53 -0.38 0.92
CA LEU A 53 14.41 0.68 1.43
C LEU A 53 13.59 1.80 2.08
N MET A 54 12.47 2.20 1.48
CA MET A 54 11.55 3.20 2.04
C MET A 54 11.06 2.77 3.41
N ILE A 55 10.56 1.54 3.55
CA ILE A 55 10.02 1.07 4.82
C ILE A 55 11.12 0.89 5.87
N PHE A 56 12.30 0.40 5.47
CA PHE A 56 13.45 0.35 6.36
C PHE A 56 13.84 1.73 6.88
N ARG A 57 13.80 2.76 6.01
CA ARG A 57 14.10 4.14 6.40
C ARG A 57 13.01 4.73 7.29
N LEU A 58 11.75 4.43 7.04
CA LEU A 58 10.64 4.83 7.91
C LEU A 58 10.77 4.24 9.32
N ASN A 59 11.11 2.96 9.43
CA ASN A 59 11.42 2.33 10.72
C ASN A 59 12.63 2.99 11.41
N ALA A 60 13.63 3.42 10.66
CA ALA A 60 14.77 4.16 11.22
C ALA A 60 14.35 5.56 11.70
N VAL A 61 13.50 6.26 10.94
CA VAL A 61 12.92 7.56 11.30
C VAL A 61 12.10 7.44 12.58
N GLU A 62 11.23 6.43 12.67
CA GLU A 62 10.45 6.10 13.87
C GLU A 62 11.37 5.97 15.11
N LYS A 63 12.36 5.08 15.05
CA LYS A 63 13.32 4.86 16.15
C LYS A 63 14.17 6.08 16.51
N ASN A 64 14.38 7.01 15.57
CA ASN A 64 15.24 8.18 15.76
C ASN A 64 14.53 9.40 16.34
N GLY A 65 13.29 9.26 16.79
CA GLY A 65 12.56 10.29 17.52
C GLY A 65 11.14 10.53 17.03
N PHE A 66 10.60 9.64 16.18
CA PHE A 66 9.20 9.68 15.74
C PHE A 66 8.31 8.61 16.38
N GLU A 67 8.86 7.66 17.12
CA GLU A 67 8.11 6.68 17.91
C GLU A 67 7.20 7.40 18.92
N GLY A 68 5.90 7.12 18.85
CA GLY A 68 4.88 7.82 19.64
C GLY A 68 4.55 9.24 19.17
N THR A 69 5.16 9.71 18.07
CA THR A 69 4.92 11.06 17.53
C THR A 69 3.92 11.13 16.41
N LEU A 70 3.23 12.29 16.32
CA LEU A 70 2.15 12.54 15.35
C LEU A 70 2.56 12.12 13.93
N VAL A 71 3.78 12.49 13.57
CA VAL A 71 4.31 12.24 12.25
C VAL A 71 4.68 10.77 12.09
N GLY A 72 5.27 10.08 13.07
CA GLY A 72 5.60 8.65 12.93
C GLY A 72 4.39 7.74 12.70
N THR A 73 3.32 7.96 13.48
CA THR A 73 2.10 7.14 13.41
C THR A 73 1.23 7.46 12.20
N LEU A 74 1.26 8.70 11.70
CA LEU A 74 0.57 9.05 10.46
C LEU A 74 1.37 8.62 9.23
N VAL A 75 2.67 8.89 9.20
CA VAL A 75 3.52 8.70 8.01
C VAL A 75 3.61 7.24 7.61
N MET A 76 3.81 6.31 8.55
CA MET A 76 4.04 4.90 8.19
C MET A 76 2.90 4.31 7.34
N PRO A 77 1.60 4.44 7.71
CA PRO A 77 0.49 4.08 6.84
C PRO A 77 0.59 4.71 5.45
N TYR A 78 0.70 6.06 5.35
CA TYR A 78 0.68 6.76 4.05
C TYR A 78 1.78 6.28 3.11
N PHE A 79 2.98 6.04 3.62
CA PHE A 79 4.08 5.57 2.79
C PHE A 79 3.97 4.08 2.47
N SER A 80 3.38 3.26 3.36
CA SER A 80 3.09 1.86 3.03
C SER A 80 2.02 1.71 1.93
N GLY A 81 1.03 2.60 1.89
CA GLY A 81 0.00 2.67 0.85
C GLY A 81 0.34 3.58 -0.32
N PHE A 82 1.52 4.21 -0.31
CA PHE A 82 1.97 5.13 -1.36
C PHE A 82 1.97 4.51 -2.77
N PRO A 83 2.38 3.24 -2.98
CA PRO A 83 2.24 2.58 -4.28
C PRO A 83 0.82 2.65 -4.86
N ASN A 84 -0.21 2.42 -4.04
CA ASN A 84 -1.61 2.47 -4.47
C ASN A 84 -2.03 3.90 -4.85
N LEU A 85 -1.57 4.91 -4.10
CA LEU A 85 -1.80 6.32 -4.44
C LEU A 85 -1.11 6.72 -5.76
N CYS A 86 0.13 6.27 -5.99
CA CYS A 86 0.82 6.47 -7.26
C CYS A 86 0.04 5.84 -8.42
N PHE A 87 -0.45 4.62 -8.24
CA PHE A 87 -1.25 3.94 -9.25
C PHE A 87 -2.55 4.68 -9.55
N ALA A 88 -3.30 5.08 -8.53
CA ALA A 88 -4.51 5.88 -8.69
C ALA A 88 -4.24 7.17 -9.47
N TYR A 89 -3.17 7.88 -9.14
CA TYR A 89 -2.75 9.09 -9.85
C TYR A 89 -2.38 8.82 -11.32
N LEU A 90 -1.61 7.76 -11.60
CA LEU A 90 -1.21 7.39 -12.95
C LEU A 90 -2.42 6.98 -13.80
N MET A 91 -3.39 6.25 -13.21
CA MET A 91 -4.65 5.92 -13.87
C MET A 91 -5.44 7.18 -14.17
N ALA A 92 -5.53 8.14 -13.25
CA ALA A 92 -6.24 9.39 -13.48
C ALA A 92 -5.61 10.21 -14.62
N LYS A 93 -4.28 10.23 -14.71
CA LYS A 93 -3.55 10.93 -15.77
C LYS A 93 -3.68 10.25 -17.15
N SER A 94 -3.75 8.92 -17.18
CA SER A 94 -3.80 8.13 -18.41
C SER A 94 -5.21 7.97 -19.01
N GLY A 95 -6.25 8.48 -18.34
CA GLY A 95 -7.63 8.51 -18.84
C GLY A 95 -8.63 7.85 -17.89
N ASN A 96 -9.83 7.55 -18.39
CA ASN A 96 -11.01 7.15 -17.61
C ASN A 96 -10.95 5.67 -17.12
N HIS A 97 -9.88 5.30 -16.40
CA HIS A 97 -9.61 3.95 -15.90
C HIS A 97 -10.00 3.78 -14.41
N GLY A 98 -11.07 4.45 -13.96
CA GLY A 98 -11.47 4.42 -12.55
C GLY A 98 -11.78 3.04 -12.01
N GLN A 99 -12.34 2.17 -12.87
CA GLN A 99 -12.57 0.78 -12.52
C GLN A 99 -11.27 0.07 -12.10
N LEU A 100 -10.16 0.27 -12.82
CA LEU A 100 -8.87 -0.37 -12.49
C LEU A 100 -8.35 0.07 -11.12
N VAL A 101 -8.59 1.31 -10.72
CA VAL A 101 -8.21 1.83 -9.39
C VAL A 101 -9.04 1.18 -8.30
N LEU A 102 -10.35 1.05 -8.50
CA LEU A 102 -11.23 0.35 -7.57
C LEU A 102 -10.86 -1.13 -7.46
N GLU A 103 -10.61 -1.81 -8.57
CA GLU A 103 -10.14 -3.20 -8.60
C GLU A 103 -8.82 -3.37 -7.84
N ASN A 104 -7.84 -2.48 -8.09
CA ASN A 104 -6.57 -2.45 -7.37
C ASN A 104 -6.78 -2.36 -5.85
N CYS A 105 -7.58 -1.38 -5.40
CA CYS A 105 -7.82 -1.16 -3.98
C CYS A 105 -8.52 -2.37 -3.35
N LEU A 106 -9.53 -2.94 -4.01
CA LEU A 106 -10.26 -4.10 -3.51
C LEU A 106 -9.37 -5.34 -3.42
N VAL A 107 -8.63 -5.65 -4.48
CA VAL A 107 -7.73 -6.81 -4.53
C VAL A 107 -6.61 -6.67 -3.52
N ASN A 108 -6.00 -5.49 -3.40
CA ASN A 108 -4.98 -5.21 -2.39
C ASN A 108 -5.53 -5.52 -0.98
N ASN A 109 -6.69 -4.96 -0.63
CA ASN A 109 -7.26 -5.11 0.71
C ASN A 109 -7.72 -6.53 1.04
N VAL A 110 -8.33 -7.22 0.07
CA VAL A 110 -8.64 -8.65 0.24
C VAL A 110 -7.34 -9.41 0.49
N THR A 111 -6.30 -9.17 -0.32
CA THR A 111 -4.99 -9.85 -0.18
C THR A 111 -4.35 -9.58 1.18
N ASN A 112 -4.34 -8.32 1.64
CA ASN A 112 -3.82 -7.92 2.95
C ASN A 112 -4.48 -8.71 4.08
N LEU A 113 -5.81 -8.72 4.13
CA LEU A 113 -6.55 -9.29 5.25
C LEU A 113 -6.65 -10.82 5.20
N THR A 114 -6.62 -11.41 4.00
CA THR A 114 -6.96 -12.83 3.82
C THR A 114 -5.79 -13.70 3.37
N LEU A 115 -4.78 -13.16 2.69
CA LEU A 115 -3.55 -13.89 2.34
C LEU A 115 -2.41 -13.50 3.27
N ILE A 116 -2.11 -12.20 3.36
CA ILE A 116 -0.92 -11.71 4.05
C ILE A 116 -1.00 -11.90 5.55
N LEU A 117 -2.15 -11.67 6.17
CA LEU A 117 -2.33 -12.00 7.59
C LEU A 117 -2.48 -13.51 7.82
N ALA A 118 -3.05 -14.25 6.87
CA ALA A 118 -3.30 -15.68 7.01
C ALA A 118 -2.02 -16.50 7.09
N ILE A 119 -1.05 -16.24 6.20
CA ILE A 119 0.24 -16.97 6.16
C ILE A 119 0.94 -16.95 7.53
N PRO A 120 1.28 -15.80 8.13
CA PRO A 120 1.93 -15.76 9.43
C PRO A 120 1.01 -16.27 10.55
N ALA A 121 -0.30 -16.08 10.46
CA ALA A 121 -1.24 -16.65 11.42
C ALA A 121 -1.22 -18.18 11.41
N MET A 122 -1.13 -18.83 10.25
CA MET A 122 -1.01 -20.28 10.14
C MET A 122 0.32 -20.80 10.71
N LEU A 123 1.42 -20.12 10.39
CA LEU A 123 2.77 -20.53 10.81
C LEU A 123 2.99 -20.34 12.31
N TRP A 124 2.70 -19.14 12.84
CA TRP A 124 3.04 -18.77 14.22
C TRP A 124 1.82 -18.49 15.09
N GLY A 125 0.68 -18.16 14.50
CA GLY A 125 -0.40 -17.45 15.19
C GLY A 125 -0.01 -16.00 15.44
N LEU A 126 -0.99 -15.10 15.50
CA LEU A 126 -0.73 -13.68 15.75
C LEU A 126 -1.28 -13.29 17.11
N ASN A 127 -0.42 -13.24 18.12
CA ASN A 127 -0.79 -12.94 19.51
C ASN A 127 -0.45 -11.49 19.86
N LEU A 128 -1.44 -10.76 20.38
CA LEU A 128 -1.28 -9.35 20.76
C LEU A 128 -0.74 -9.16 22.17
N PHE A 129 -0.82 -10.19 23.01
CA PHE A 129 -0.35 -10.14 24.40
C PHE A 129 0.97 -10.90 24.55
N HIS A 130 2.05 -10.17 24.79
CA HIS A 130 3.36 -10.74 25.14
C HIS A 130 3.37 -11.24 26.58
N LYS A 131 3.87 -12.46 26.80
CA LYS A 131 3.96 -13.04 28.15
C LYS A 131 5.04 -12.40 29.04
N ASN A 132 6.07 -11.74 28.49
CA ASN A 132 7.29 -11.45 29.26
C ASN A 132 7.84 -10.00 29.23
N HIS A 133 7.31 -9.03 28.46
CA HIS A 133 7.87 -7.66 28.47
C HIS A 133 6.85 -6.58 28.02
N SER A 134 6.37 -5.77 28.98
CA SER A 134 6.02 -4.32 28.90
C SER A 134 4.96 -3.94 29.96
N PRO A 135 4.81 -2.65 30.34
CA PRO A 135 3.81 -2.21 31.33
C PRO A 135 2.41 -2.54 30.80
N GLN A 136 1.58 -3.20 31.62
CA GLN A 136 0.26 -3.72 31.21
C GLN A 136 -0.66 -2.69 30.53
N ASP A 137 -0.46 -1.40 30.76
CA ASP A 137 -1.30 -0.34 30.22
C ASP A 137 -1.02 -0.01 28.75
N GLU A 138 0.24 -0.09 28.31
CA GLU A 138 0.62 0.26 26.94
C GLU A 138 0.15 -0.80 25.94
N THR A 139 0.28 -2.09 26.30
CA THR A 139 -0.24 -3.21 25.50
C THR A 139 -1.77 -3.18 25.40
N LYS A 140 -2.47 -2.77 26.46
CA LYS A 140 -3.94 -2.61 26.44
C LYS A 140 -4.39 -1.46 25.54
N ILE A 141 -3.65 -0.34 25.54
CA ILE A 141 -3.95 0.79 24.66
C ILE A 141 -3.78 0.39 23.19
N ASN A 142 -2.66 -0.27 22.85
CA ASN A 142 -2.42 -0.75 21.49
C ASN A 142 -3.48 -1.77 21.04
N TYR A 143 -3.91 -2.65 21.95
CA TYR A 143 -5.00 -3.58 21.70
C TYR A 143 -6.34 -2.89 21.40
N LEU A 144 -6.73 -1.92 22.23
CA LEU A 144 -7.97 -1.16 22.01
C LEU A 144 -7.93 -0.32 20.74
N SER A 145 -6.78 0.29 20.44
CA SER A 145 -6.54 1.03 19.20
C SER A 145 -6.67 0.11 17.97
N LEU A 146 -6.14 -1.12 18.06
CA LEU A 146 -6.30 -2.12 17.01
C LEU A 146 -7.77 -2.53 16.80
N LEU A 147 -8.53 -2.76 17.88
CA LEU A 147 -9.96 -3.07 17.74
C LEU A 147 -10.73 -1.91 17.12
N LEU A 148 -10.43 -0.67 17.51
CA LEU A 148 -11.08 0.52 16.98
C LEU A 148 -10.76 0.72 15.48
N THR A 149 -9.51 0.49 15.07
CA THR A 149 -9.09 0.53 13.66
C THR A 149 -9.77 -0.54 12.81
N LEU A 150 -10.02 -1.74 13.34
CA LEU A 150 -10.84 -2.77 12.67
C LEU A 150 -12.29 -2.34 12.51
N VAL A 151 -12.90 -1.72 13.53
CA VAL A 151 -14.25 -1.15 13.42
C VAL A 151 -14.30 -0.06 12.35
N ALA A 152 -13.30 0.82 12.31
CA ALA A 152 -13.19 1.86 11.28
C ALA A 152 -13.05 1.26 9.87
N LEU A 153 -12.30 0.17 9.72
CA LEU A 153 -12.18 -0.54 8.45
C LEU A 153 -13.55 -1.06 7.99
N ILE A 154 -14.28 -1.76 8.86
CA ILE A 154 -15.63 -2.25 8.57
C ILE A 154 -16.54 -1.08 8.17
N PHE A 155 -16.46 0.03 8.90
CA PHE A 155 -17.22 1.25 8.61
C PHE A 155 -16.89 1.85 7.24
N PHE A 156 -15.61 2.00 6.89
CA PHE A 156 -15.23 2.52 5.57
C PHE A 156 -15.61 1.59 4.43
N THR A 157 -15.47 0.28 4.62
CA THR A 157 -15.91 -0.71 3.62
C THR A 157 -17.42 -0.68 3.44
N ALA A 158 -18.18 -0.53 4.53
CA ALA A 158 -19.63 -0.36 4.47
C ALA A 158 -20.03 0.97 3.80
N ALA A 159 -19.33 2.07 4.08
CA ALA A 159 -19.55 3.34 3.42
C ALA A 159 -19.30 3.25 1.91
N LEU A 160 -18.19 2.61 1.50
CA LEU A 160 -17.92 2.30 0.09
C LEU A 160 -19.05 1.48 -0.53
N TRP A 161 -19.50 0.42 0.14
CA TRP A 161 -20.61 -0.40 -0.35
C TRP A 161 -21.90 0.40 -0.56
N LEU A 162 -22.21 1.32 0.35
CA LEU A 162 -23.40 2.16 0.29
C LEU A 162 -23.37 3.15 -0.87
N VAL A 163 -22.23 3.84 -1.09
CA VAL A 163 -22.13 4.79 -2.22
C VAL A 163 -22.07 4.11 -3.57
N SER A 164 -21.64 2.85 -3.62
CA SER A 164 -21.58 2.08 -4.86
C SER A 164 -22.91 1.45 -5.30
N ARG A 165 -24.02 1.70 -4.58
CA ARG A 165 -25.30 1.00 -4.80
C ARG A 165 -25.97 1.30 -6.14
N ASP A 166 -25.72 2.47 -6.70
CA ASP A 166 -26.21 2.89 -8.02
C ASP A 166 -25.31 2.43 -9.17
N GLY A 167 -24.22 1.72 -8.87
CA GLY A 167 -23.27 1.19 -9.85
C GLY A 167 -22.19 2.19 -10.28
N VAL A 168 -22.16 3.41 -9.74
CA VAL A 168 -21.17 4.43 -10.09
C VAL A 168 -20.77 5.26 -8.87
N ILE A 169 -19.48 5.30 -8.52
CA ILE A 169 -18.98 6.24 -7.50
C ILE A 169 -18.70 7.57 -8.19
N ASN A 170 -19.51 8.58 -7.87
CA ASN A 170 -19.38 9.92 -8.45
C ASN A 170 -18.49 10.84 -7.59
N THR A 171 -18.31 12.09 -8.04
CA THR A 171 -17.50 13.10 -7.34
C THR A 171 -17.97 13.37 -5.91
N SER A 172 -19.28 13.38 -5.65
CA SER A 172 -19.82 13.62 -4.31
C SER A 172 -19.56 12.46 -3.36
N ASP A 173 -19.65 11.23 -3.86
CA ASP A 173 -19.26 10.03 -3.11
C ASP A 173 -17.77 10.04 -2.81
N GLY A 174 -16.95 10.45 -3.79
CA GLY A 174 -15.51 10.62 -3.61
C GLY A 174 -15.16 11.62 -2.51
N LEU A 175 -15.80 12.79 -2.53
CA LEU A 175 -15.65 13.80 -1.46
C LEU A 175 -16.09 13.25 -0.10
N MET A 176 -17.18 12.48 -0.05
CA MET A 176 -17.65 11.84 1.18
C MET A 176 -16.61 10.86 1.72
N LEU A 177 -16.06 9.98 0.89
CA LEU A 177 -15.03 9.00 1.27
C LEU A 177 -13.76 9.69 1.78
N VAL A 178 -13.27 10.71 1.07
CA VAL A 178 -12.12 11.52 1.54
C VAL A 178 -12.44 12.23 2.85
N GLY A 179 -13.64 12.78 3.00
CA GLY A 179 -14.10 13.42 4.23
C GLY A 179 -14.12 12.46 5.43
N LEU A 180 -14.64 11.25 5.24
CA LEU A 180 -14.62 10.18 6.26
C LEU A 180 -13.20 9.79 6.65
N PHE A 181 -12.30 9.67 5.67
CA PHE A 181 -10.89 9.40 5.93
C PHE A 181 -10.25 10.54 6.74
N LEU A 182 -10.39 11.80 6.30
CA LEU A 182 -9.80 12.95 6.99
C LEU A 182 -10.35 13.09 8.42
N PHE A 183 -11.65 12.88 8.62
CA PHE A 183 -12.26 12.84 9.95
C PHE A 183 -11.60 11.77 10.84
N TRP A 184 -11.35 10.58 10.30
CA TRP A 184 -10.65 9.53 11.02
C TRP A 184 -9.17 9.87 11.30
N GLN A 185 -8.50 10.54 10.37
CA GLN A 185 -7.13 11.03 10.60
C GLN A 185 -7.05 12.02 11.75
N VAL A 186 -8.10 12.81 11.99
CA VAL A 186 -8.18 13.69 13.16
C VAL A 186 -8.17 12.88 14.47
N PHE A 187 -8.86 11.74 14.56
CA PHE A 187 -8.77 10.86 15.73
C PHE A 187 -7.37 10.30 15.94
N HIS A 188 -6.70 9.86 14.87
CA HIS A 188 -5.31 9.41 14.96
C HIS A 188 -4.37 10.52 15.40
N ILE A 189 -4.54 11.73 14.85
CA ILE A 189 -3.79 12.92 15.30
C ILE A 189 -3.96 13.12 16.81
N PHE A 190 -5.19 13.08 17.32
CA PHE A 190 -5.47 13.25 18.74
C PHE A 190 -4.85 12.14 19.61
N ASP A 191 -4.98 10.88 19.22
CA ASP A 191 -4.42 9.74 19.95
C ASP A 191 -2.89 9.86 20.08
N VAL A 192 -2.27 10.32 19.01
CA VAL A 192 -0.81 10.48 18.98
C VAL A 192 -0.36 11.73 19.74
N LEU A 193 -1.06 12.87 19.64
CA LEU A 193 -0.76 14.06 20.45
C LEU A 193 -0.85 13.75 21.94
N LYS A 194 -1.84 12.96 22.36
CA LYS A 194 -2.01 12.51 23.74
C LYS A 194 -0.81 11.68 24.22
N THR A 195 -0.30 10.80 23.36
CA THR A 195 0.89 9.97 23.66
C THR A 195 2.15 10.84 23.73
N ASN A 196 2.34 11.71 22.75
CA ASN A 196 3.46 12.65 22.66
C ASN A 196 3.59 13.59 23.87
N ALA A 197 2.47 14.14 24.34
CA ALA A 197 2.44 15.05 25.48
C ALA A 197 2.99 14.41 26.77
N ARG A 198 3.04 13.07 26.84
CA ARG A 198 3.55 12.32 27.98
C ARG A 198 5.07 12.08 27.94
N GLU A 199 5.68 12.03 26.75
CA GLU A 199 7.05 11.52 26.60
C GLU A 199 8.12 12.57 26.24
N ASN A 200 7.74 13.83 26.00
CA ASN A 200 8.63 15.00 25.82
C ASN A 200 9.90 14.74 24.96
N ARG A 201 9.71 14.13 23.77
CA ARG A 201 10.81 13.72 22.90
C ARG A 201 11.30 14.84 21.97
N ARG A 202 12.58 14.79 21.59
CA ARG A 202 13.26 15.75 20.70
C ARG A 202 13.62 15.13 19.35
N ILE A 203 13.50 15.93 18.28
CA ILE A 203 13.81 15.56 16.89
C ILE A 203 15.33 15.59 16.68
N LYS A 204 15.91 14.50 16.15
CA LYS A 204 17.34 14.41 15.78
C LYS A 204 17.57 14.90 14.35
N LYS A 205 18.67 15.65 14.11
CA LYS A 205 19.03 16.14 12.76
C LYS A 205 19.20 15.06 11.68
N ARG A 206 19.51 13.81 12.07
CA ARG A 206 19.64 12.65 11.17
C ARG A 206 18.37 12.35 10.37
N ILE A 207 17.22 12.78 10.87
CA ILE A 207 15.91 12.64 10.22
C ILE A 207 15.88 13.26 8.82
N ILE A 208 16.56 14.40 8.61
CA ILE A 208 16.56 15.08 7.31
C ILE A 208 17.15 14.16 6.23
N LEU A 209 18.24 13.45 6.56
CA LEU A 209 18.85 12.49 5.65
C LEU A 209 17.91 11.34 5.33
N ASP A 210 17.25 10.77 6.34
CA ASP A 210 16.30 9.67 6.12
C ASP A 210 15.09 10.13 5.28
N LEU A 211 14.61 11.37 5.46
CA LEU A 211 13.54 11.95 4.63
C LEU A 211 13.96 12.14 3.17
N ILE A 212 15.19 12.58 2.92
CA ILE A 212 15.74 12.68 1.55
C ILE A 212 15.77 11.29 0.90
N ILE A 213 16.27 10.28 1.61
CA ILE A 213 16.31 8.90 1.11
C ILE A 213 14.88 8.39 0.83
N ILE A 214 13.92 8.65 1.72
CA ILE A 214 12.51 8.31 1.52
C ILE A 214 11.98 8.99 0.24
N GLY A 215 12.30 10.26 0.00
CA GLY A 215 11.93 10.96 -1.23
C GLY A 215 12.48 10.29 -2.49
N PHE A 216 13.75 9.86 -2.47
CA PHE A 216 14.32 9.08 -3.58
C PHE A 216 13.63 7.73 -3.77
N CYS A 217 13.28 7.04 -2.68
CA CYS A 217 12.54 5.78 -2.77
C CYS A 217 11.14 5.98 -3.34
N ALA A 218 10.43 7.01 -2.89
CA ALA A 218 9.12 7.38 -3.42
C ALA A 218 9.19 7.68 -4.93
N TRP A 219 10.22 8.40 -5.38
CA TRP A 219 10.47 8.63 -6.81
C TRP A 219 10.75 7.32 -7.58
N GLY A 220 11.53 6.41 -7.00
CA GLY A 220 11.79 5.08 -7.57
C GLY A 220 10.52 4.23 -7.68
N ILE A 221 9.67 4.22 -6.65
CA ILE A 221 8.36 3.55 -6.65
C ILE A 221 7.47 4.13 -7.73
N PHE A 222 7.33 5.46 -7.80
CA PHE A 222 6.53 6.11 -8.82
C PHE A 222 7.00 5.76 -10.23
N SER A 223 8.31 5.89 -10.48
CA SER A 223 8.90 5.64 -11.80
C SER A 223 8.79 4.17 -12.22
N SER A 224 8.91 3.24 -11.27
CA SER A 224 8.74 1.81 -11.54
C SER A 224 7.29 1.44 -11.82
N ILE A 225 6.31 2.00 -11.10
CA ILE A 225 4.88 1.77 -11.39
C ILE A 225 4.52 2.33 -12.77
N ASP A 226 4.95 3.56 -13.09
CA ASP A 226 4.72 4.19 -14.40
C ASP A 226 5.27 3.30 -15.53
N GLY A 227 6.53 2.85 -15.40
CA GLY A 227 7.14 1.93 -16.35
C GLY A 227 6.45 0.56 -16.44
N LEU A 228 5.96 0.00 -15.32
CA LEU A 228 5.24 -1.28 -15.32
C LEU A 228 3.90 -1.17 -16.05
N VAL A 229 3.16 -0.09 -15.79
CA VAL A 229 1.90 0.22 -16.47
C VAL A 229 2.15 0.40 -17.97
N GLU A 230 3.17 1.16 -18.35
CA GLU A 230 3.55 1.37 -19.75
C GLU A 230 3.94 0.04 -20.42
N TRP A 231 4.75 -0.79 -19.76
CA TRP A 231 5.17 -2.09 -20.29
C TRP A 231 3.96 -3.02 -20.53
N ILE A 232 3.01 -3.07 -19.59
CA ILE A 232 1.78 -3.86 -19.73
C ILE A 232 0.93 -3.32 -20.88
N ASN A 233 0.79 -2.00 -21.02
CA ASN A 233 0.03 -1.41 -22.11
C ASN A 233 0.63 -1.72 -23.50
N LEU A 234 1.96 -1.80 -23.62
CA LEU A 234 2.64 -2.04 -24.89
C LEU A 234 2.80 -3.52 -25.24
N ASN A 235 3.12 -4.36 -24.25
CA ASN A 235 3.56 -5.75 -24.46
C ASN A 235 2.65 -6.79 -23.79
N GLY A 236 1.66 -6.35 -23.02
CA GLY A 236 0.80 -7.21 -22.22
C GLY A 236 -0.03 -8.18 -23.04
N LYS A 237 0.07 -9.48 -22.72
CA LYS A 237 -0.77 -10.55 -23.28
C LYS A 237 -1.16 -11.54 -22.20
N GLY A 238 -2.33 -12.17 -22.34
CA GLY A 238 -2.84 -13.19 -21.41
C GLY A 238 -3.01 -12.65 -19.99
N ILE A 239 -2.30 -13.21 -19.02
CA ILE A 239 -2.38 -12.78 -17.61
C ILE A 239 -1.93 -11.33 -17.46
N PHE A 240 -0.92 -10.89 -18.22
CA PHE A 240 -0.40 -9.51 -18.22
C PHE A 240 -1.17 -8.58 -19.15
N ALA A 241 -2.42 -8.88 -19.49
CA ALA A 241 -3.22 -7.99 -20.32
C ALA A 241 -3.73 -6.78 -19.53
N LYS A 242 -4.07 -5.70 -20.24
CA LYS A 242 -4.48 -4.42 -19.65
C LYS A 242 -5.76 -4.56 -18.80
N GLU A 243 -6.62 -5.50 -19.16
CA GLU A 243 -7.86 -5.83 -18.46
C GLU A 243 -7.60 -6.33 -17.04
N ASN A 244 -6.45 -6.97 -16.81
CA ASN A 244 -6.06 -7.49 -15.49
C ASN A 244 -5.20 -6.49 -14.69
N LEU A 245 -4.97 -5.27 -15.19
CA LEU A 245 -4.04 -4.32 -14.58
C LEU A 245 -4.46 -3.94 -13.15
N GLY A 246 -5.76 -3.76 -12.90
CA GLY A 246 -6.27 -3.46 -11.56
C GLY A 246 -5.93 -4.59 -10.58
N LEU A 247 -6.19 -5.83 -10.98
CA LEU A 247 -5.87 -7.00 -10.18
C LEU A 247 -4.35 -7.17 -9.97
N LEU A 248 -3.57 -7.18 -11.05
CA LEU A 248 -2.11 -7.37 -11.00
C LEU A 248 -1.43 -6.32 -10.14
N SER A 249 -1.83 -5.05 -10.28
CA SER A 249 -1.29 -3.98 -9.46
C SER A 249 -1.69 -4.15 -7.99
N GLY A 250 -2.93 -4.59 -7.72
CA GLY A 250 -3.39 -4.88 -6.35
C GLY A 250 -2.56 -5.97 -5.68
N LEU A 251 -2.16 -7.02 -6.41
CA LEU A 251 -1.28 -8.09 -5.93
C LEU A 251 0.19 -7.65 -5.80
N LEU A 252 0.68 -6.81 -6.69
CA LEU A 252 2.06 -6.35 -6.66
C LEU A 252 2.30 -5.38 -5.50
N MET A 253 1.37 -4.45 -5.27
CA MET A 253 1.54 -3.35 -4.33
C MET A 253 1.47 -3.78 -2.86
N VAL A 254 0.82 -4.91 -2.58
CA VAL A 254 0.82 -5.53 -1.24
C VAL A 254 2.16 -6.20 -0.89
N LEU A 255 2.96 -6.64 -1.87
CA LEU A 255 4.14 -7.47 -1.59
C LEU A 255 5.11 -6.85 -0.55
N PRO A 256 5.53 -5.57 -0.66
CA PRO A 256 6.42 -4.98 0.32
C PRO A 256 5.88 -5.06 1.76
N ASN A 257 4.59 -4.76 1.93
CA ASN A 257 3.90 -4.83 3.22
C ASN A 257 3.76 -6.28 3.70
N GLY A 258 3.53 -7.21 2.78
CA GLY A 258 3.40 -8.63 3.08
C GLY A 258 4.66 -9.27 3.63
N PHE A 259 5.82 -8.97 3.03
CA PHE A 259 7.10 -9.43 3.56
C PHE A 259 7.36 -8.92 4.97
N LEU A 260 6.99 -7.67 5.28
CA LEU A 260 7.12 -7.12 6.61
C LEU A 260 6.15 -7.74 7.60
N ALA A 261 4.90 -7.99 7.21
CA ALA A 261 3.93 -8.65 8.06
C ALA A 261 4.44 -10.05 8.48
N VAL A 262 5.00 -10.81 7.54
CA VAL A 262 5.63 -12.11 7.81
C VAL A 262 6.85 -11.95 8.74
N TYR A 263 7.74 -11.00 8.46
CA TYR A 263 8.91 -10.73 9.29
C TYR A 263 8.53 -10.36 10.73
N TYR A 264 7.63 -9.40 10.91
CA TYR A 264 7.19 -8.93 12.22
C TYR A 264 6.43 -10.00 12.99
N ALA A 265 5.63 -10.83 12.32
CA ALA A 265 5.01 -11.99 12.95
C ALA A 265 6.06 -13.00 13.44
N ALA A 266 7.11 -13.27 12.64
CA ALA A 266 8.18 -14.20 13.01
C ALA A 266 8.99 -13.71 14.23
N VAL A 267 9.18 -12.40 14.38
CA VAL A 267 9.81 -11.80 15.58
C VAL A 267 8.82 -11.48 16.70
N HIS A 268 7.63 -12.08 16.65
CA HIS A 268 6.55 -11.91 17.63
C HIS A 268 6.02 -10.48 17.82
N ARG A 269 6.23 -9.57 16.87
CA ARG A 269 5.62 -8.23 16.85
C ARG A 269 4.33 -8.24 16.03
N SER A 270 3.37 -9.05 16.47
CA SER A 270 2.09 -9.21 15.76
C SER A 270 1.28 -7.91 15.68
N ASP A 271 1.44 -7.01 16.66
CA ASP A 271 0.86 -5.66 16.67
C ASP A 271 1.14 -4.90 15.38
N ILE A 272 2.41 -4.90 14.93
CA ILE A 272 2.84 -4.22 13.70
C ILE A 272 2.28 -4.93 12.46
N ALA A 273 2.25 -6.27 12.49
CA ALA A 273 1.70 -7.04 11.38
C ALA A 273 0.21 -6.71 11.15
N TYR A 274 -0.60 -6.62 12.21
CA TYR A 274 -1.99 -6.19 12.06
C TYR A 274 -2.13 -4.74 11.61
N SER A 275 -1.49 -3.82 12.33
CA SER A 275 -1.68 -2.38 12.10
C SER A 275 -1.23 -1.96 10.70
N SER A 276 -0.18 -2.58 10.16
CA SER A 276 0.27 -2.35 8.79
C SER A 276 -0.77 -2.77 7.75
N GLN A 277 -1.37 -3.95 7.88
CA GLN A 277 -2.35 -4.44 6.89
C GLN A 277 -3.68 -3.69 6.96
N ILE A 278 -4.14 -3.37 8.17
CA ILE A 278 -5.39 -2.61 8.37
C ILE A 278 -5.20 -1.15 7.95
N GLY A 279 -4.04 -0.56 8.26
CA GLY A 279 -3.72 0.81 7.86
C GLY A 279 -3.67 1.00 6.35
N ASP A 280 -3.11 0.04 5.61
CA ASP A 280 -3.13 0.06 4.14
C ASP A 280 -4.57 0.01 3.59
N CYS A 281 -5.46 -0.75 4.25
CA CYS A 281 -6.89 -0.76 3.91
C CYS A 281 -7.57 0.59 4.14
N HIS A 282 -7.21 1.32 5.20
CA HIS A 282 -7.72 2.67 5.46
C HIS A 282 -7.27 3.69 4.42
N ILE A 283 -6.14 3.47 3.76
CA ILE A 283 -5.68 4.34 2.69
C ILE A 283 -6.32 3.94 1.37
N CYS A 284 -6.32 2.65 1.04
CA CYS A 284 -6.85 2.17 -0.22
C CYS A 284 -8.36 2.41 -0.35
N ILE A 285 -9.16 2.14 0.68
CA ILE A 285 -10.63 2.23 0.58
C ILE A 285 -11.09 3.68 0.50
N PRO A 286 -11.07 4.48 1.58
CA PRO A 286 -11.69 5.80 1.52
C PRO A 286 -10.79 6.84 0.82
N LEU A 287 -9.45 6.76 0.93
CA LEU A 287 -8.58 7.79 0.36
C LEU A 287 -8.28 7.56 -1.13
N CYS A 288 -7.74 6.41 -1.54
CA CYS A 288 -7.37 6.19 -2.95
C CYS A 288 -8.60 6.24 -3.87
N ILE A 289 -9.67 5.50 -3.53
CA ILE A 289 -10.93 5.51 -4.30
C ILE A 289 -11.54 6.91 -4.26
N GLY A 290 -11.61 7.53 -3.07
CA GLY A 290 -12.23 8.84 -2.90
C GLY A 290 -11.52 9.95 -3.70
N VAL A 291 -10.19 10.03 -3.61
CA VAL A 291 -9.39 11.00 -4.37
C VAL A 291 -9.56 10.80 -5.86
N PHE A 292 -9.57 9.56 -6.34
CA PHE A 292 -9.81 9.31 -7.76
C PHE A 292 -11.21 9.75 -8.19
N ALA A 293 -12.24 9.35 -7.43
CA ALA A 293 -13.64 9.64 -7.73
C ALA A 293 -13.94 11.15 -7.79
N ILE A 294 -13.18 11.97 -7.06
CA ILE A 294 -13.28 13.44 -7.13
C ILE A 294 -13.05 13.95 -8.55
N PHE A 295 -12.08 13.37 -9.27
CA PHE A 295 -11.72 13.80 -10.61
C PHE A 295 -12.52 13.09 -11.69
N THR A 296 -12.84 11.81 -11.46
CA THR A 296 -13.35 10.93 -12.50
C THR A 296 -14.31 9.89 -11.91
N PRO A 297 -15.56 9.79 -12.40
CA PRO A 297 -16.51 8.77 -11.93
C PRO A 297 -15.97 7.34 -12.12
N ILE A 298 -16.24 6.47 -11.15
CA ILE A 298 -15.76 5.08 -11.15
C ILE A 298 -16.94 4.15 -11.39
N GLN A 299 -16.86 3.31 -12.42
CA GLN A 299 -17.81 2.23 -12.66
C GLN A 299 -17.51 1.04 -11.74
N ILE A 300 -18.56 0.46 -11.16
CA ILE A 300 -18.43 -0.66 -10.22
C ILE A 300 -18.13 -1.97 -10.98
N PRO A 301 -17.04 -2.70 -10.65
CA PRO A 301 -16.71 -3.97 -11.29
C PRO A 301 -17.63 -5.11 -10.82
N LEU A 302 -17.77 -6.16 -11.64
CA LEU A 302 -18.67 -7.29 -11.37
C LEU A 302 -18.37 -8.02 -10.04
N PHE A 303 -17.10 -8.11 -9.64
CA PHE A 303 -16.70 -8.79 -8.40
C PHE A 303 -16.76 -7.89 -7.16
N PHE A 304 -17.22 -6.64 -7.29
CA PHE A 304 -17.22 -5.64 -6.22
C PHE A 304 -17.86 -6.15 -4.92
N GLU A 305 -19.07 -6.68 -4.99
CA GLU A 305 -19.77 -7.18 -3.79
C GLU A 305 -19.00 -8.33 -3.12
N THR A 306 -18.43 -9.23 -3.92
CA THR A 306 -17.62 -10.34 -3.39
C THR A 306 -16.39 -9.81 -2.66
N ALA A 307 -15.70 -8.81 -3.21
CA ALA A 307 -14.55 -8.19 -2.57
C ALA A 307 -14.93 -7.48 -1.27
N VAL A 308 -15.95 -6.63 -1.30
CA VAL A 308 -16.45 -5.87 -0.16
C VAL A 308 -16.86 -6.80 0.98
N PHE A 309 -17.66 -7.82 0.71
CA PHE A 309 -18.09 -8.77 1.73
C PHE A 309 -16.94 -9.64 2.25
N SER A 310 -15.94 -9.95 1.40
CA SER A 310 -14.72 -10.62 1.85
C SER A 310 -13.91 -9.75 2.81
N ILE A 311 -13.74 -8.46 2.51
CA ILE A 311 -13.05 -7.49 3.38
C ILE A 311 -13.80 -7.33 4.70
N MET A 312 -15.12 -7.08 4.65
CA MET A 312 -15.95 -6.93 5.85
C MET A 312 -15.96 -8.20 6.70
N GLY A 313 -16.11 -9.37 6.08
CA GLY A 313 -16.12 -10.66 6.76
C GLY A 313 -14.76 -10.97 7.40
N ALA A 314 -13.66 -10.72 6.69
CA ALA A 314 -12.31 -10.87 7.23
C ALA A 314 -12.08 -9.89 8.40
N ALA A 315 -12.42 -8.62 8.25
CA ALA A 315 -12.27 -7.60 9.29
C ALA A 315 -13.13 -7.92 10.53
N ALA A 316 -14.38 -8.37 10.36
CA ALA A 316 -15.25 -8.78 11.45
C ALA A 316 -14.72 -10.04 12.16
N GLY A 317 -14.25 -11.04 11.40
CA GLY A 317 -13.61 -12.23 11.96
C GLY A 317 -12.35 -11.89 12.76
N LEU A 318 -11.48 -11.03 12.20
CA LEU A 318 -10.30 -10.51 12.87
C LEU A 318 -10.69 -9.78 14.15
N PHE A 319 -11.69 -8.90 14.11
CA PHE A 319 -12.20 -8.18 15.28
C PHE A 319 -12.71 -9.14 16.35
N LEU A 320 -13.57 -10.09 16.01
CA LEU A 320 -14.14 -11.02 16.99
C LEU A 320 -13.05 -11.91 17.63
N LEU A 321 -12.14 -12.44 16.82
CA LEU A 321 -11.08 -13.32 17.32
C LEU A 321 -10.07 -12.55 18.17
N THR A 322 -9.68 -11.34 17.76
CA THR A 322 -8.80 -10.50 18.58
C THR A 322 -9.51 -10.03 19.84
N ALA A 323 -10.78 -9.61 19.76
CA ALA A 323 -11.59 -9.15 20.90
C ALA A 323 -11.79 -10.23 21.98
N VAL A 324 -12.05 -11.48 21.56
CA VAL A 324 -12.39 -12.59 22.46
C VAL A 324 -11.14 -13.38 22.89
N LEU A 325 -10.22 -13.66 21.97
CA LEU A 325 -9.06 -14.52 22.22
C LEU A 325 -7.75 -13.74 22.45
N GLY A 326 -7.73 -12.44 22.16
CA GLY A 326 -6.50 -11.63 22.18
C GLY A 326 -5.52 -11.98 21.07
N LYS A 327 -5.93 -12.79 20.09
CA LYS A 327 -5.05 -13.35 19.05
C LYS A 327 -5.84 -13.86 17.85
N LEU A 328 -5.16 -13.99 16.71
CA LEU A 328 -5.64 -14.77 15.57
C LEU A 328 -5.02 -16.17 15.64
N PRO A 329 -5.82 -17.20 15.94
CA PRO A 329 -5.32 -18.57 16.02
C PRO A 329 -4.99 -19.15 14.63
N ARG A 330 -4.15 -20.18 14.60
CA ARG A 330 -3.68 -20.81 13.36
C ARG A 330 -4.80 -21.31 12.44
N TRP A 331 -5.84 -21.91 13.02
CA TRP A 331 -6.98 -22.40 12.25
C TRP A 331 -7.74 -21.27 11.54
N ALA A 332 -7.83 -20.10 12.16
CA ALA A 332 -8.47 -18.94 11.54
C ALA A 332 -7.63 -18.40 10.37
N GLY A 333 -6.30 -18.51 10.45
CA GLY A 333 -5.43 -18.29 9.28
C GLY A 333 -5.79 -19.20 8.10
N GLY A 334 -6.07 -20.48 8.36
CA GLY A 334 -6.53 -21.41 7.32
C GLY A 334 -7.87 -20.99 6.68
N ILE A 335 -8.82 -20.50 7.48
CA ILE A 335 -10.10 -19.98 6.98
C ILE A 335 -9.87 -18.75 6.11
N LEU A 336 -9.08 -17.78 6.57
CA LEU A 336 -8.74 -16.58 5.82
C LEU A 336 -8.09 -16.93 4.47
N LEU A 337 -7.15 -17.88 4.46
CA LEU A 337 -6.53 -18.36 3.23
C LEU A 337 -7.54 -19.03 2.28
N GLY A 338 -8.50 -19.78 2.82
CA GLY A 338 -9.62 -20.35 2.06
C GLY A 338 -10.50 -19.27 1.44
N THR A 339 -10.82 -18.21 2.19
CA THR A 339 -11.57 -17.04 1.69
C THR A 339 -10.80 -16.35 0.57
N TYR A 340 -9.48 -16.20 0.69
CA TYR A 340 -8.65 -15.65 -0.38
C TYR A 340 -8.69 -16.52 -1.65
N GLY A 341 -8.56 -17.84 -1.50
CA GLY A 341 -8.65 -18.79 -2.62
C GLY A 341 -10.00 -18.71 -3.34
N PHE A 342 -11.10 -18.61 -2.58
CA PHE A 342 -12.43 -18.38 -3.12
C PHE A 342 -12.55 -17.05 -3.87
N PHE A 343 -12.01 -15.97 -3.31
CA PHE A 343 -11.99 -14.66 -3.95
C PHE A 343 -11.24 -14.68 -5.29
N ILE A 344 -10.03 -15.25 -5.32
CA ILE A 344 -9.23 -15.38 -6.54
C ILE A 344 -9.92 -16.24 -7.59
N TYR A 345 -10.55 -17.35 -7.18
CA TYR A 345 -11.34 -18.19 -8.08
C TYR A 345 -12.50 -17.40 -8.71
N LYS A 346 -13.22 -16.61 -7.90
CA LYS A 346 -14.32 -15.76 -8.37
C LYS A 346 -13.87 -14.56 -9.19
N GLY A 347 -12.64 -14.05 -9.01
CA GLY A 347 -12.14 -12.85 -9.68
C GLY A 347 -11.37 -13.12 -10.98
N PHE A 348 -10.72 -14.28 -11.11
CA PHE A 348 -9.94 -14.63 -12.31
C PHE A 348 -10.61 -15.64 -13.25
N ILE A 349 -11.44 -16.54 -12.71
CA ILE A 349 -11.90 -17.74 -13.46
C ILE A 349 -13.38 -17.63 -13.84
N LEU A 350 -14.18 -16.91 -13.05
CA LEU A 350 -15.59 -16.60 -13.28
C LEU A 350 -15.72 -15.14 -13.70
#